data_AF-A0A5R9C2W4-F1
#
_entry.id   AF-A0A5R9C2W4-F1
#
_cell.length_a   1.000
_cell.length_b   1.000
_cell.length_c   1.000
_cell.angle_alpha   90.00
_cell.angle_beta   90.00
_cell.angle_gamma   90.00
#
_symmetry.space_group_name_H-M   'P 1'
#
loop_
_entity.id
_entity.type
_entity.pdbx_description
1 polymer ?
#
loop_
_entity_poly.entity_id
_entity_poly.type
_entity_poly.pdbx_seq_one_letter_code
_entity_poly.pdbx_strand_id
1 'polypeptide(L)'
;MSTKIAKLEIENVKRVKALKIEPTAKGLTIVGGKNGQGKTSVLDSIAWALGGERKRPSDPERQGSVNKPYLKLTMSNGLEVERKGKNSDLKVVDPSGNKAGQQLLNSFVEELAIDLPRFMDATNKEKADTLLKIIGVGEKLALLEKDYNDVYNQRRTIGQISTQKEKYAAELPYYPDVPEDFLSASDLINQQQEILARNGENQQKRQRVQQYQAQHQREAELITAKKAEIERLQQELSNLEQTHLQTTNDLHTAQKTAEQLQDESTEELAQSIASIEEVNDKIRTNQSKDMAEEDARNYKKQYDQLSTKIDDIRKNKADLLDKADLPLPGLSVQEGELTYNGMKWDNMSGAEQLKVSTAIVRKLKPDCGFILIDKLEQMDLETLQEFGQWLEQEDLQAIATRVSTGEECSIIIENGEAVGQGEVITPISEATPENNAPSWKGEF
;
A
#
# COMPACT_ATOMS: atom_id res chain seq x y z
N MET A 1 -6.13 39.43 8.95
CA MET A 1 -6.42 39.35 10.39
C MET A 1 -7.57 38.38 10.56
N SER A 2 -7.46 37.41 11.46
CA SER A 2 -8.55 36.46 11.74
C SER A 2 -9.71 37.18 12.42
N THR A 3 -10.93 36.76 12.12
CA THR A 3 -12.15 37.40 12.64
C THR A 3 -12.58 36.72 13.94
N LYS A 4 -12.84 37.50 14.98
CA LYS A 4 -13.16 37.03 16.34
C LYS A 4 -14.48 37.64 16.82
N ILE A 5 -15.03 37.11 17.91
CA ILE A 5 -16.24 37.64 18.54
C ILE A 5 -15.81 38.69 19.56
N ALA A 6 -16.15 39.96 19.31
CA ALA A 6 -15.83 41.06 20.21
C ALA A 6 -16.90 41.20 21.31
N LYS A 7 -18.17 41.02 20.95
CA LYS A 7 -19.29 41.22 21.86
C LYS A 7 -20.47 40.33 21.50
N LEU A 8 -21.14 39.81 22.53
CA LEU A 8 -22.30 38.94 22.44
C LEU A 8 -23.42 39.44 23.36
N GLU A 9 -24.63 39.55 22.82
CA GLU A 9 -25.86 39.87 23.53
C GLU A 9 -26.91 38.82 23.17
N ILE A 10 -27.50 38.19 24.20
CA ILE A 10 -28.49 37.12 24.06
C ILE A 10 -29.64 37.41 25.02
N GLU A 11 -30.87 37.41 24.51
CA GLU A 11 -32.07 37.46 25.34
C GLU A 11 -33.10 36.42 24.89
N ASN A 12 -33.73 35.78 25.88
CA ASN A 12 -34.84 34.84 25.68
C ASN A 12 -34.56 33.68 24.70
N VAL A 13 -33.32 33.17 24.67
CA VAL A 13 -32.94 32.03 23.84
C VAL A 13 -32.73 30.77 24.69
N LYS A 14 -33.52 29.72 24.44
CA LYS A 14 -33.51 28.45 25.20
C LYS A 14 -33.53 28.68 26.72
N ARG A 15 -32.41 28.47 27.41
CA ARG A 15 -32.29 28.65 28.87
C ARG A 15 -31.60 29.96 29.26
N VAL A 16 -31.25 30.83 28.32
CA VAL A 16 -30.74 32.18 28.60
C VAL A 16 -31.91 33.15 28.75
N LYS A 17 -31.89 33.96 29.79
CA LYS A 17 -32.87 35.02 30.04
C LYS A 17 -32.35 36.32 29.45
N ALA A 18 -31.19 36.76 29.93
CA ALA A 18 -30.44 37.88 29.39
C ALA A 18 -28.95 37.64 29.69
N LEU A 19 -28.10 37.86 28.70
CA LEU A 19 -26.66 37.67 28.82
C LEU A 19 -25.93 38.63 27.89
N LYS A 20 -24.94 39.33 28.43
CA LYS A 20 -24.00 40.15 27.67
C LYS A 20 -22.59 39.75 28.05
N ILE A 21 -21.77 39.40 27.06
CA ILE A 21 -20.38 38.97 27.26
C ILE A 21 -19.49 39.68 26.25
N GLU A 22 -18.32 40.11 26.70
CA GLU A 22 -17.19 40.53 25.87
C GLU A 22 -16.06 39.51 26.06
N PRO A 23 -15.99 38.47 25.20
CA PRO A 23 -14.99 37.41 25.35
C PRO A 23 -13.57 37.96 25.16
N THR A 24 -12.59 37.29 25.74
CA THR A 24 -11.18 37.65 25.56
C THR A 24 -10.79 37.58 24.08
N ALA A 25 -10.01 38.55 23.60
CA ALA A 25 -9.61 38.61 22.18
C ALA A 25 -8.70 37.45 21.74
N LYS A 26 -8.11 36.72 22.68
CA LYS A 26 -7.33 35.49 22.47
C LYS A 26 -7.37 34.65 23.74
N GLY A 27 -7.03 33.38 23.63
CA GLY A 27 -7.06 32.46 24.77
C GLY A 27 -8.49 32.00 25.08
N LEU A 28 -8.74 31.68 26.34
CA LEU A 28 -9.93 30.96 26.77
C LEU A 28 -10.88 31.86 27.56
N THR A 29 -12.14 31.93 27.11
CA THR A 29 -13.26 32.50 27.88
C THR A 29 -14.17 31.36 28.33
N ILE A 30 -14.29 31.14 29.64
CA ILE A 30 -15.06 30.02 30.20
C ILE A 30 -16.40 30.52 30.76
N VAL A 31 -17.48 29.96 30.23
CA VAL A 31 -18.84 30.09 30.75
C VAL A 31 -19.09 28.95 31.74
N GLY A 32 -19.01 29.27 33.03
CA GLY A 32 -19.27 28.39 34.16
C GLY A 32 -20.73 28.34 34.60
N GLY A 33 -21.04 27.45 35.52
CA GLY A 33 -22.36 27.24 36.12
C GLY A 33 -22.71 25.76 36.29
N LYS A 34 -23.75 25.48 37.09
CA LYS A 34 -24.27 24.10 37.26
C LYS A 34 -24.96 23.60 35.98
N ASN A 35 -25.29 22.31 35.95
CA ASN A 35 -26.08 21.74 34.86
C ASN A 35 -27.47 22.39 34.79
N GLY A 36 -27.98 22.54 33.55
CA GLY A 36 -29.30 23.13 33.31
C GLY A 36 -29.38 24.66 33.44
N GLN A 37 -28.28 25.37 33.73
CA GLN A 37 -28.32 26.82 33.95
C GLN A 37 -28.29 27.67 32.68
N GLY A 38 -27.97 27.08 31.52
CA GLY A 38 -27.97 27.78 30.23
C GLY A 38 -26.61 27.94 29.55
N LYS A 39 -25.53 27.37 30.09
CA LYS A 39 -24.18 27.40 29.49
C LYS A 39 -24.15 26.99 28.01
N THR A 40 -24.61 25.77 27.70
CA THR A 40 -24.68 25.27 26.31
C THR A 40 -25.62 26.12 25.45
N SER A 41 -26.67 26.72 26.05
CA SER A 41 -27.55 27.64 25.33
C SER A 41 -26.83 28.92 24.86
N VAL A 42 -25.74 29.33 25.51
CA VAL A 42 -24.87 30.42 25.02
C VAL A 42 -24.15 29.99 23.75
N LEU A 43 -23.50 28.83 23.75
CA LEU A 43 -22.82 28.31 22.55
C LEU A 43 -23.79 28.08 21.40
N ASP A 44 -24.96 27.49 21.67
CA ASP A 44 -26.03 27.29 20.67
C ASP A 44 -26.50 28.62 20.07
N SER A 45 -26.57 29.67 20.88
CA SER A 45 -26.96 31.01 20.44
C SER A 45 -25.92 31.62 19.50
N ILE A 46 -24.64 31.49 19.81
CA ILE A 46 -23.54 31.92 18.92
C ILE A 46 -23.56 31.11 17.62
N ALA A 47 -23.69 29.79 17.73
CA ALA A 47 -23.76 28.90 16.58
C ALA A 47 -24.95 29.20 15.67
N TRP A 48 -26.12 29.54 16.23
CA TRP A 48 -27.29 29.94 15.45
C TRP A 48 -27.14 31.32 14.80
N ALA A 49 -26.57 32.28 15.52
CA ALA A 49 -26.28 33.61 14.99
C ALA A 49 -25.38 33.53 13.76
N LEU A 50 -24.31 32.71 13.82
CA LEU A 50 -23.27 32.65 12.80
C LEU A 50 -23.51 31.57 11.74
N GLY A 51 -24.12 30.44 12.09
CA GLY A 51 -24.30 29.26 11.23
C GLY A 51 -25.59 29.23 10.42
N GLY A 52 -26.43 30.27 10.51
CA GLY A 52 -27.68 30.34 9.76
C GLY A 52 -28.76 29.38 10.28
N GLU A 53 -29.78 29.13 9.46
CA GLU A 53 -30.92 28.26 9.85
C GLU A 53 -30.53 26.80 10.13
N ARG A 54 -29.39 26.33 9.60
CA ARG A 54 -28.89 24.96 9.86
C ARG A 54 -28.53 24.72 11.34
N LYS A 55 -28.22 25.80 12.06
CA LYS A 55 -27.90 25.76 13.50
C LYS A 55 -29.04 26.26 14.38
N ARG A 56 -30.23 26.48 13.80
CA ARG A 56 -31.41 26.92 14.55
C ARG A 56 -31.86 25.82 15.51
N PRO A 57 -32.01 26.10 16.81
CA PRO A 57 -32.66 25.18 17.73
C PRO A 57 -34.09 24.89 17.27
N SER A 58 -34.57 23.66 17.46
CA SER A 58 -35.95 23.27 17.14
C SER A 58 -36.97 24.13 17.89
N ASP A 59 -36.67 24.45 19.15
CA ASP A 59 -37.39 25.42 19.96
C ASP A 59 -36.39 26.47 20.51
N PRO A 60 -36.23 27.62 19.83
CA PRO A 60 -35.26 28.64 20.24
C PRO A 60 -35.79 29.54 21.35
N GLU A 61 -37.11 29.59 21.58
CA GLU A 61 -37.72 30.51 22.54
C GLU A 61 -37.48 30.02 23.98
N ARG A 62 -37.23 30.96 24.91
CA ARG A 62 -37.20 30.61 26.32
C ARG A 62 -38.59 30.21 26.79
N GLN A 63 -38.72 28.99 27.31
CA GLN A 63 -39.97 28.51 27.88
C GLN A 63 -40.51 29.47 28.95
N GLY A 64 -41.78 29.87 28.79
CA GLY A 64 -42.46 30.80 29.70
C GLY A 64 -42.16 32.28 29.47
N SER A 65 -41.34 32.64 28.48
CA SER A 65 -41.14 34.04 28.10
C SER A 65 -42.20 34.50 27.10
N VAL A 66 -42.67 35.74 27.27
CA VAL A 66 -43.57 36.41 26.31
C VAL A 66 -42.77 37.10 25.21
N ASN A 67 -41.50 37.41 25.49
CA ASN A 67 -40.62 38.13 24.58
C ASN A 67 -39.94 37.16 23.60
N LYS A 68 -39.77 37.61 22.36
CA LYS A 68 -39.13 36.82 21.32
C LYS A 68 -37.60 36.77 21.49
N PRO A 69 -36.94 35.72 20.99
CA PRO A 69 -35.48 35.61 20.94
C PRO A 69 -34.82 36.85 20.35
N TYR A 70 -33.81 37.36 21.04
CA TYR A 70 -32.94 38.41 20.56
C TYR A 70 -31.49 37.94 20.63
N LEU A 71 -30.77 38.09 19.52
CA LEU A 71 -29.33 37.82 19.43
C LEU A 71 -28.66 38.99 18.73
N LYS A 72 -27.60 39.52 19.33
CA LYS A 72 -26.70 40.47 18.66
C LYS A 72 -25.25 40.06 18.91
N LEU A 73 -24.48 39.95 17.84
CA LEU A 73 -23.06 39.62 17.87
C LEU A 73 -22.28 40.67 17.09
N THR A 74 -21.21 41.18 17.67
CA THR A 74 -20.27 42.09 17.01
C THR A 74 -18.95 41.39 16.81
N MET A 75 -18.51 41.28 15.56
CA MET A 75 -17.22 40.70 15.19
C MET A 75 -16.10 41.73 15.31
N SER A 76 -14.87 41.28 15.51
CA SER A 76 -13.68 42.15 15.63
C SER A 76 -13.36 42.97 14.38
N ASN A 77 -13.85 42.54 13.21
CA ASN A 77 -13.73 43.27 11.95
C ASN A 77 -14.84 44.33 11.74
N GLY A 78 -15.74 44.51 12.72
CA GLY A 78 -16.85 45.47 12.66
C GLY A 78 -18.15 44.92 12.08
N LEU A 79 -18.20 43.63 11.69
CA LEU A 79 -19.42 42.99 11.20
C LEU A 79 -20.41 42.80 12.34
N GLU A 80 -21.62 43.33 12.21
CA GLU A 80 -22.71 43.12 13.17
C GLU A 80 -23.69 42.06 12.64
N VAL A 81 -24.01 41.09 13.50
CA VAL A 81 -24.99 40.03 13.22
C VAL A 81 -26.11 40.13 14.24
N GLU A 82 -27.33 40.35 13.77
CA GLU A 82 -28.51 40.50 14.60
C GLU A 82 -29.57 39.48 14.16
N ARG A 83 -30.19 38.78 15.11
CA ARG A 83 -31.42 38.01 14.88
C ARG A 83 -32.50 38.51 15.81
N LYS A 84 -33.62 38.97 15.23
CA LYS A 84 -34.75 39.52 16.00
C LYS A 84 -36.08 39.38 15.27
N GLY A 85 -37.17 39.68 15.99
CA GLY A 85 -38.53 39.66 15.46
C GLY A 85 -39.18 38.29 15.56
N LYS A 86 -40.43 38.19 15.06
CA LYS A 86 -41.29 37.00 15.22
C LYS A 86 -40.67 35.70 14.70
N ASN A 87 -39.90 35.79 13.62
CA ASN A 87 -39.24 34.65 12.99
C ASN A 87 -37.74 34.56 13.31
N SER A 88 -37.21 35.48 14.14
CA SER A 88 -35.78 35.67 14.40
C SER A 88 -34.97 35.87 13.11
N ASP A 89 -35.45 36.79 12.27
CA ASP A 89 -34.86 37.08 10.96
C ASP A 89 -33.42 37.56 11.09
N LEU A 90 -32.54 37.06 10.23
CA LEU A 90 -31.13 37.43 10.19
C LEU A 90 -30.94 38.80 9.52
N LYS A 91 -30.23 39.69 10.22
CA LYS A 91 -29.73 40.95 9.70
C LYS A 91 -28.22 40.99 9.91
N VAL A 92 -27.48 41.10 8.82
CA VAL A 92 -26.02 41.29 8.86
C VAL A 92 -25.71 42.68 8.34
N VAL A 93 -24.87 43.43 9.06
CA VAL A 93 -24.44 44.78 8.68
C VAL A 93 -22.93 44.80 8.62
N ASP A 94 -22.38 45.21 7.49
CA ASP A 94 -20.94 45.36 7.30
C ASP A 94 -20.40 46.61 8.03
N PRO A 95 -19.06 46.77 8.17
CA PRO A 95 -18.47 47.93 8.84
C PRO A 95 -18.77 49.27 8.14
N SER A 96 -19.22 49.24 6.89
CA SER A 96 -19.60 50.42 6.10
C SER A 96 -21.10 50.77 6.26
N GLY A 97 -21.85 49.97 7.01
CA GLY A 97 -23.29 50.15 7.25
C GLY A 97 -24.20 49.50 6.20
N ASN A 98 -23.65 48.76 5.23
CA ASN A 98 -24.45 48.08 4.21
C ASN A 98 -25.00 46.76 4.74
N LYS A 99 -26.19 46.39 4.28
CA LYS A 99 -26.78 45.08 4.58
C LYS A 99 -26.02 43.99 3.83
N ALA A 100 -25.57 42.98 4.56
CA ALA A 100 -24.97 41.77 4.03
C ALA A 100 -25.88 40.56 4.26
N GLY A 101 -25.58 39.45 3.58
CA GLY A 101 -26.27 38.18 3.76
C GLY A 101 -25.40 37.14 4.47
N GLN A 102 -25.99 35.98 4.76
CA GLN A 102 -25.30 34.81 5.34
C GLN A 102 -24.07 34.38 4.52
N GLN A 103 -24.03 34.63 3.21
CA GLN A 103 -22.87 34.30 2.37
C GLN A 103 -21.59 35.04 2.82
N LEU A 104 -21.71 36.31 3.23
CA LEU A 104 -20.57 37.06 3.75
C LEU A 104 -20.09 36.47 5.08
N LEU A 105 -21.02 36.09 5.97
CA LEU A 105 -20.68 35.41 7.23
C LEU A 105 -19.95 34.09 6.99
N ASN A 106 -20.44 33.28 6.06
CA ASN A 106 -19.83 32.00 5.72
C ASN A 106 -18.41 32.16 5.15
N SER A 107 -18.00 33.35 4.69
CA SER A 107 -16.61 33.59 4.27
C SER A 107 -15.64 33.69 5.46
N PHE A 108 -16.12 34.14 6.62
CA PHE A 108 -15.29 34.32 7.83
C PHE A 108 -15.47 33.21 8.87
N VAL A 109 -16.61 32.53 8.87
CA VAL A 109 -16.94 31.49 9.85
C VAL A 109 -16.69 30.11 9.26
N GLU A 110 -16.09 29.22 10.05
CA GLU A 110 -15.96 27.79 9.73
C GLU A 110 -17.06 26.98 10.43
N GLU A 111 -17.67 26.02 9.73
CA GLU A 111 -18.81 25.28 10.26
C GLU A 111 -18.44 24.41 11.47
N LEU A 112 -17.24 23.82 11.45
CA LEU A 112 -16.71 23.05 12.58
C LEU A 112 -16.26 23.92 13.75
N ALA A 113 -15.95 25.20 13.52
CA ALA A 113 -15.59 26.12 14.60
C ALA A 113 -16.78 26.49 15.48
N ILE A 114 -18.00 26.46 14.92
CA ILE A 114 -19.25 26.70 15.64
C ILE A 114 -19.97 25.41 16.06
N ASP A 115 -19.44 24.24 15.69
CA ASP A 115 -19.98 22.92 16.02
C ASP A 115 -18.85 21.87 16.03
N LEU A 116 -17.98 21.99 17.04
CA LEU A 116 -16.90 21.04 17.27
C LEU A 116 -17.39 19.60 17.54
N PRO A 117 -18.51 19.37 18.28
CA PRO A 117 -19.04 18.02 18.49
C PRO A 117 -19.27 17.25 17.20
N ARG A 118 -19.75 17.91 16.14
CA ARG A 118 -19.91 17.26 14.82
C ARG A 118 -18.61 16.67 14.28
N PHE A 119 -17.47 17.33 14.48
CA PHE A 119 -16.18 16.77 14.09
C PHE A 119 -15.78 15.58 14.97
N MET A 120 -16.01 15.69 16.28
CA MET A 120 -15.69 14.61 17.23
C MET A 120 -16.53 13.35 16.99
N ASP A 121 -17.79 13.51 16.59
CA ASP A 121 -18.73 12.42 16.32
C ASP A 121 -18.59 11.84 14.90
N ALA A 122 -17.81 12.49 14.02
CA ALA A 122 -17.55 11.99 12.67
C ALA A 122 -16.82 10.63 12.69
N THR A 123 -16.90 9.88 11.60
CA THR A 123 -16.18 8.61 11.50
C THR A 123 -14.66 8.81 11.48
N ASN A 124 -13.87 7.81 11.89
CA ASN A 124 -12.40 7.90 11.87
C ASN A 124 -11.85 8.29 10.49
N LYS A 125 -12.48 7.76 9.44
CA LYS A 125 -12.17 8.10 8.06
C LYS A 125 -12.44 9.55 7.73
N GLU A 126 -13.62 10.08 8.05
CA GLU A 126 -13.96 11.49 7.78
C GLU A 126 -13.02 12.45 8.52
N LYS A 127 -12.62 12.10 9.74
CA LYS A 127 -11.64 12.87 10.52
C LYS A 127 -10.27 12.89 9.84
N ALA A 128 -9.79 11.72 9.40
CA ALA A 128 -8.52 11.59 8.68
C ALA A 128 -8.56 12.34 7.34
N ASP A 129 -9.63 12.15 6.56
CA ASP A 129 -9.83 12.83 5.28
C ASP A 129 -9.85 14.36 5.44
N THR A 130 -10.46 14.86 6.51
CA THR A 130 -10.45 16.30 6.86
C THR A 130 -9.02 16.79 7.07
N LEU A 131 -8.21 16.09 7.88
CA LEU A 131 -6.81 16.46 8.09
C LEU A 131 -6.00 16.39 6.79
N LEU A 132 -6.13 15.31 6.01
CA LEU A 132 -5.41 15.12 4.75
C LEU A 132 -5.73 16.19 3.71
N LYS A 133 -6.98 16.66 3.68
CA LYS A 133 -7.41 17.77 2.83
C LYS A 133 -6.76 19.09 3.24
N ILE A 134 -6.65 19.34 4.55
CA ILE A 134 -6.04 20.56 5.09
C ILE A 134 -4.55 20.64 4.73
N ILE A 135 -3.81 19.54 4.90
CA ILE A 135 -2.38 19.50 4.59
C ILE A 135 -2.07 19.38 3.09
N GLY A 136 -3.09 19.17 2.24
CA GLY A 136 -2.96 19.13 0.78
C GLY A 136 -2.22 17.91 0.23
N VAL A 137 -2.03 16.87 1.05
CA VAL A 137 -1.31 15.64 0.65
C VAL A 137 -2.23 14.47 0.33
N GLY A 138 -3.55 14.63 0.51
CA GLY A 138 -4.53 13.55 0.36
C GLY A 138 -4.46 12.79 -0.97
N GLU A 139 -4.38 13.49 -2.10
CA GLU A 139 -4.28 12.82 -3.42
C GLU A 139 -2.98 12.02 -3.58
N LYS A 140 -1.85 12.58 -3.14
CA LYS A 140 -0.55 11.90 -3.19
C LYS A 140 -0.53 10.67 -2.28
N LEU A 141 -1.11 10.78 -1.08
CA LEU A 141 -1.22 9.67 -0.15
C LEU A 141 -2.13 8.57 -0.72
N ALA A 142 -3.25 8.93 -1.35
CA ALA A 142 -4.15 7.98 -1.99
C ALA A 142 -3.48 7.22 -3.15
N LEU A 143 -2.64 7.89 -3.94
CA LEU A 143 -1.83 7.25 -4.99
C LEU A 143 -0.83 6.26 -4.38
N LEU A 144 -0.09 6.67 -3.34
CA LEU A 144 0.84 5.78 -2.62
C LEU A 144 0.12 4.60 -1.95
N GLU A 145 -1.13 4.78 -1.50
CA GLU A 145 -1.96 3.71 -0.94
C GLU A 145 -2.37 2.71 -2.01
N LYS A 146 -2.74 3.19 -3.19
CA LYS A 146 -3.04 2.34 -4.34
C LYS A 146 -1.80 1.54 -4.76
N ASP A 147 -0.66 2.22 -4.94
CA ASP A 147 0.60 1.58 -5.31
C ASP A 147 1.03 0.54 -4.26
N TYR A 148 0.86 0.85 -2.97
CA TYR A 148 1.12 -0.10 -1.88
C TYR A 148 0.27 -1.37 -2.04
N ASN A 149 -1.04 -1.22 -2.26
CA ASN A 149 -1.96 -2.35 -2.39
C ASN A 149 -1.64 -3.21 -3.63
N ASP A 150 -1.31 -2.57 -4.76
CA ASP A 150 -0.92 -3.25 -5.98
C ASP A 150 0.37 -4.07 -5.80
N VAL A 151 1.41 -3.46 -5.23
CA VAL A 151 2.69 -4.13 -4.94
C VAL A 151 2.51 -5.23 -3.87
N TYR A 152 1.69 -5.00 -2.86
CA TYR A 152 1.39 -5.99 -1.82
C TYR A 152 0.69 -7.23 -2.40
N ASN A 153 -0.31 -7.02 -3.25
CA ASN A 153 -1.02 -8.11 -3.93
C ASN A 153 -0.08 -8.89 -4.87
N GLN A 154 0.77 -8.20 -5.61
CA GLN A 154 1.82 -8.83 -6.43
C GLN A 154 2.77 -9.66 -5.56
N ARG A 155 3.28 -9.10 -4.45
CA ARG A 155 4.16 -9.80 -3.52
C ARG A 155 3.51 -11.06 -2.96
N ARG A 156 2.24 -10.98 -2.58
CA ARG A 156 1.48 -12.12 -2.07
C ARG A 156 1.44 -13.26 -3.10
N THR A 157 1.11 -12.94 -4.35
CA THR A 157 1.08 -13.92 -5.45
C THR A 157 2.46 -14.52 -5.71
N ILE A 158 3.51 -13.69 -5.80
CA ILE A 158 4.89 -14.16 -6.01
C ILE A 158 5.37 -15.01 -4.84
N GLY A 159 5.01 -14.67 -3.59
CA GLY A 159 5.35 -15.48 -2.42
C GLY A 159 4.71 -16.87 -2.45
N GLN A 160 3.46 -16.97 -2.91
CA GLN A 160 2.78 -18.26 -3.12
C GLN A 160 3.49 -19.09 -4.19
N ILE A 161 3.82 -18.49 -5.33
CA ILE A 161 4.53 -19.15 -6.43
C ILE A 161 5.93 -19.59 -6.00
N SER A 162 6.68 -18.71 -5.31
CA SER A 162 8.02 -19.01 -4.78
C SER A 162 7.98 -20.23 -3.85
N THR A 163 7.00 -20.27 -2.94
CA THR A 163 6.84 -21.41 -2.00
C THR A 163 6.50 -22.70 -2.75
N GLN A 164 5.65 -22.62 -3.78
CA GLN A 164 5.29 -23.77 -4.59
C GLN A 164 6.48 -24.31 -5.39
N LYS A 165 7.28 -23.42 -5.98
CA LYS A 165 8.49 -23.76 -6.75
C LYS A 165 9.60 -24.32 -5.86
N GLU A 166 9.83 -23.74 -4.67
CA GLU A 166 10.76 -24.29 -3.66
C GLU A 166 10.37 -25.73 -3.29
N LYS A 167 9.08 -26.00 -3.04
CA LYS A 167 8.60 -27.36 -2.74
C LYS A 167 8.80 -28.33 -3.90
N TYR A 168 8.44 -27.91 -5.11
CA TYR A 168 8.60 -28.72 -6.31
C TYR A 168 10.08 -29.09 -6.54
N ALA A 169 10.99 -28.13 -6.40
CA ALA A 169 12.43 -28.37 -6.52
C ALA A 169 12.96 -29.34 -5.44
N ALA A 170 12.46 -29.21 -4.20
CA ALA A 170 12.83 -30.09 -3.09
C ALA A 170 12.36 -31.55 -3.28
N GLU A 171 11.23 -31.76 -3.96
CA GLU A 171 10.68 -33.09 -4.25
C GLU A 171 11.41 -33.81 -5.40
N LEU A 172 12.20 -33.09 -6.21
CA LEU A 172 12.93 -33.71 -7.32
C LEU A 172 14.10 -34.58 -6.81
N PRO A 173 14.25 -35.81 -7.36
CA PRO A 173 15.39 -36.69 -7.04
C PRO A 173 16.72 -36.01 -7.39
N TYR A 174 17.76 -36.30 -6.60
CA TYR A 174 19.12 -35.84 -6.86
C TYR A 174 20.08 -37.03 -6.77
N TYR A 175 20.89 -37.21 -7.80
CA TYR A 175 21.84 -38.30 -7.91
C TYR A 175 23.28 -37.74 -7.82
N PRO A 176 24.00 -37.93 -6.71
CA PRO A 176 25.32 -37.30 -6.49
C PRO A 176 26.47 -37.97 -7.28
N ASP A 177 26.27 -39.19 -7.79
CA ASP A 177 27.34 -40.03 -8.35
C ASP A 177 27.42 -40.01 -9.88
N VAL A 178 26.92 -38.96 -10.53
CA VAL A 178 26.75 -38.88 -11.99
C VAL A 178 27.52 -37.69 -12.56
N PRO A 179 28.29 -37.84 -13.66
CA PRO A 179 29.04 -36.73 -14.27
C PRO A 179 28.15 -35.56 -14.71
N GLU A 180 28.66 -34.32 -14.71
CA GLU A 180 27.90 -33.12 -15.08
C GLU A 180 27.55 -33.04 -16.59
N ASP A 181 28.32 -33.72 -17.44
CA ASP A 181 28.19 -33.72 -18.91
C ASP A 181 27.73 -35.08 -19.47
N PHE A 182 26.94 -35.05 -20.55
CA PHE A 182 26.49 -36.25 -21.27
C PHE A 182 27.66 -37.09 -21.80
N LEU A 183 27.59 -38.41 -21.61
CA LEU A 183 28.51 -39.35 -22.28
C LEU A 183 28.04 -39.57 -23.74
N SER A 184 28.90 -39.24 -24.71
CA SER A 184 28.63 -39.34 -26.16
C SER A 184 28.53 -40.79 -26.63
N ALA A 185 27.31 -41.29 -26.84
CA ALA A 185 27.03 -42.62 -27.39
C ALA A 185 27.43 -42.76 -28.87
N SER A 186 27.68 -41.65 -29.57
CA SER A 186 28.02 -41.65 -31.00
C SER A 186 29.38 -42.28 -31.29
N ASP A 187 30.34 -42.16 -30.37
CA ASP A 187 31.71 -42.66 -30.58
C ASP A 187 31.81 -44.18 -30.44
N LEU A 188 31.02 -44.79 -29.55
CA LEU A 188 30.99 -46.24 -29.34
C LEU A 188 30.23 -46.99 -30.44
N ILE A 189 29.18 -46.38 -31.00
CA ILE A 189 28.43 -46.94 -32.14
C ILE A 189 29.31 -47.01 -33.39
N ASN A 190 30.15 -45.99 -33.63
CA ASN A 190 31.08 -45.98 -34.76
C ASN A 190 32.16 -47.07 -34.63
N GLN A 191 32.69 -47.29 -33.43
CA GLN A 191 33.65 -48.37 -33.17
C GLN A 191 33.05 -49.75 -33.41
N GLN A 192 31.80 -49.97 -33.00
CA GLN A 192 31.10 -51.25 -33.24
C GLN A 192 30.91 -51.54 -34.74
N GLN A 193 30.49 -50.53 -35.53
CA GLN A 193 30.31 -50.67 -36.98
C GLN A 193 31.63 -51.02 -37.69
N GLU A 194 32.75 -50.44 -37.26
CA GLU A 194 34.07 -50.67 -37.87
C GLU A 194 34.63 -52.07 -37.56
N ILE A 195 34.38 -52.59 -36.35
CA ILE A 195 34.72 -53.96 -35.96
C ILE A 195 33.89 -54.98 -36.77
N LEU A 196 32.58 -54.72 -36.93
CA LEU A 196 31.71 -55.58 -37.74
C LEU A 196 32.12 -55.62 -39.21
N ALA A 197 32.53 -54.47 -39.78
CA ALA A 197 33.04 -54.38 -41.14
C ALA A 197 34.34 -55.19 -41.34
N ARG A 198 35.31 -55.07 -40.42
CA ARG A 198 36.56 -55.86 -40.44
C ARG A 198 36.31 -57.36 -40.35
N ASN A 199 35.37 -57.78 -39.51
CA ASN A 199 35.02 -59.19 -39.34
C ASN A 199 34.35 -59.77 -40.61
N GLY A 200 33.49 -59.00 -41.27
CA GLY A 200 32.88 -59.39 -42.55
C GLY A 200 33.92 -59.60 -43.66
N GLU A 201 34.92 -58.74 -43.78
CA GLU A 201 36.01 -58.91 -44.74
C GLU A 201 36.88 -60.13 -44.45
N ASN A 202 37.17 -60.41 -43.18
CA ASN A 202 37.95 -61.58 -42.78
C ASN A 202 37.22 -62.89 -43.11
N GLN A 203 35.89 -62.93 -42.96
CA GLN A 203 35.09 -64.07 -43.37
C GLN A 203 35.11 -64.30 -44.89
N GLN A 204 35.05 -63.24 -45.69
CA GLN A 204 35.18 -63.36 -47.16
C GLN A 204 36.56 -63.89 -47.57
N LYS A 205 37.63 -63.46 -46.90
CA LYS A 205 38.98 -63.99 -47.13
C LYS A 205 39.08 -65.48 -46.81
N ARG A 206 38.45 -65.94 -45.71
CA ARG A 206 38.38 -67.38 -45.34
C ARG A 206 37.66 -68.22 -46.40
N GLN A 207 36.54 -67.72 -46.93
CA GLN A 207 35.78 -68.41 -47.99
C GLN A 207 36.59 -68.54 -49.30
N ARG A 208 37.34 -67.49 -49.68
CA ARG A 208 38.22 -67.53 -50.87
C ARG A 208 39.33 -68.57 -50.72
N VAL A 209 39.94 -68.68 -49.54
CA VAL A 209 40.97 -69.70 -49.27
C VAL A 209 40.41 -71.11 -49.40
N GLN A 210 39.22 -71.38 -48.83
CA GLN A 210 38.56 -72.68 -49.00
C GLN A 210 38.23 -73.00 -50.47
N GLN A 211 37.76 -72.01 -51.23
CA GLN A 211 37.53 -72.19 -52.67
C GLN A 211 38.81 -72.53 -53.42
N TYR A 212 39.90 -71.81 -53.17
CA TYR A 212 41.17 -72.07 -53.84
C TYR A 212 41.80 -73.41 -53.42
N GLN A 213 41.63 -73.86 -52.17
CA GLN A 213 42.05 -75.19 -51.74
C GLN A 213 41.28 -76.30 -52.45
N ALA A 214 39.95 -76.16 -52.55
CA ALA A 214 39.11 -77.13 -53.28
C ALA A 214 39.44 -77.15 -54.77
N GLN A 215 39.74 -75.99 -55.37
CA GLN A 215 40.18 -75.89 -56.76
C GLN A 215 41.55 -76.55 -56.96
N HIS A 216 42.52 -76.27 -56.10
CA HIS A 216 43.85 -76.89 -56.13
C HIS A 216 43.77 -78.42 -56.00
N GLN A 217 42.90 -78.96 -55.13
CA GLN A 217 42.69 -80.41 -55.03
C GLN A 217 42.13 -81.00 -56.32
N ARG A 218 41.11 -80.38 -56.94
CA ARG A 218 40.59 -80.82 -58.24
C ARG A 218 41.63 -80.77 -59.34
N GLU A 219 42.44 -79.72 -59.36
CA GLU A 219 43.56 -79.58 -60.32
C GLU A 219 44.63 -80.66 -60.07
N ALA A 220 44.95 -80.98 -58.81
CA ALA A 220 45.87 -82.06 -58.47
C ALA A 220 45.34 -83.45 -58.87
N GLU A 221 44.03 -83.70 -58.72
CA GLU A 221 43.37 -84.93 -59.19
C GLU A 221 43.37 -85.03 -60.72
N LEU A 222 43.07 -83.92 -61.41
CA LEU A 222 43.18 -83.82 -62.88
C LEU A 222 44.61 -84.04 -63.36
N ILE A 223 45.60 -83.47 -62.67
CA ILE A 223 47.01 -83.70 -62.93
C ILE A 223 47.36 -85.16 -62.70
N THR A 224 46.81 -85.83 -61.68
CA THR A 224 47.08 -87.25 -61.42
C THR A 224 46.46 -88.15 -62.49
N ALA A 225 45.23 -87.85 -62.93
CA ALA A 225 44.60 -88.52 -64.06
C ALA A 225 45.37 -88.29 -65.37
N LYS A 226 45.84 -87.06 -65.60
CA LYS A 226 46.69 -86.73 -66.74
C LYS A 226 48.09 -87.33 -66.61
N LYS A 227 48.63 -87.53 -65.41
CA LYS A 227 49.91 -88.22 -65.17
C LYS A 227 49.82 -89.70 -65.51
N ALA A 228 48.71 -90.37 -65.21
CA ALA A 228 48.48 -91.75 -65.67
C ALA A 228 48.39 -91.84 -67.20
N GLU A 229 47.79 -90.82 -67.85
CA GLU A 229 47.76 -90.70 -69.31
C GLU A 229 49.12 -90.33 -69.90
N ILE A 230 49.92 -89.55 -69.17
CA ILE A 230 51.31 -89.21 -69.49
C ILE A 230 52.24 -90.40 -69.28
N GLU A 231 52.05 -91.28 -68.30
CA GLU A 231 52.83 -92.52 -68.14
C GLU A 231 52.69 -93.43 -69.38
N ARG A 232 51.48 -93.46 -69.96
CA ARG A 232 51.21 -94.11 -71.25
C ARG A 232 51.95 -93.44 -72.41
N LEU A 233 52.12 -92.12 -72.37
CA LEU A 233 52.83 -91.32 -73.39
C LEU A 233 54.34 -91.19 -73.11
N GLN A 234 54.83 -91.47 -71.90
CA GLN A 234 56.24 -91.42 -71.49
C GLN A 234 57.01 -92.65 -71.95
N GLN A 235 56.32 -93.76 -72.23
CA GLN A 235 56.87 -94.82 -73.10
C GLN A 235 57.15 -94.32 -74.53
N GLU A 236 56.43 -93.31 -75.03
CA GLU A 236 56.66 -92.67 -76.33
C GLU A 236 57.64 -91.48 -76.25
N LEU A 237 57.73 -90.79 -75.11
CA LEU A 237 58.47 -89.53 -74.92
C LEU A 237 59.91 -89.69 -74.40
N SER A 238 60.39 -90.92 -74.16
CA SER A 238 61.84 -91.22 -74.00
C SER A 238 62.69 -90.70 -75.19
N ASN A 239 62.05 -90.34 -76.30
CA ASN A 239 62.68 -89.72 -77.47
C ASN A 239 62.76 -88.17 -77.42
N LEU A 240 62.22 -87.48 -76.40
CA LEU A 240 62.10 -86.01 -76.37
C LEU A 240 62.63 -85.33 -75.09
N GLU A 241 63.51 -86.02 -74.36
CA GLU A 241 64.19 -85.60 -73.11
C GLU A 241 65.15 -84.40 -73.23
N GLN A 242 65.23 -83.68 -74.34
CA GLN A 242 66.28 -82.65 -74.53
C GLN A 242 65.89 -81.21 -74.11
N THR A 243 64.66 -80.97 -73.64
CA THR A 243 64.16 -79.60 -73.37
C THR A 243 63.78 -79.37 -71.90
N HIS A 244 64.54 -79.96 -70.98
CA HIS A 244 64.33 -79.88 -69.52
C HIS A 244 65.06 -78.71 -68.83
N LEU A 245 65.89 -77.91 -69.51
CA LEU A 245 66.93 -77.15 -68.78
C LEU A 245 66.58 -75.71 -68.31
N GLN A 246 65.42 -75.13 -68.61
CA GLN A 246 65.18 -73.69 -68.34
C GLN A 246 64.21 -73.31 -67.21
N THR A 247 63.46 -74.23 -66.61
CA THR A 247 62.43 -73.87 -65.60
C THR A 247 62.86 -74.15 -64.15
N THR A 248 64.06 -74.65 -63.94
CA THR A 248 64.61 -75.03 -62.62
C THR A 248 64.99 -73.83 -61.74
N ASN A 249 65.06 -72.61 -62.29
CA ASN A 249 65.56 -71.43 -61.56
C ASN A 249 64.51 -70.55 -60.87
N ASP A 250 63.20 -70.74 -61.09
CA ASP A 250 62.17 -69.85 -60.52
C ASP A 250 61.46 -70.41 -59.25
N LEU A 251 61.85 -71.59 -58.76
CA LEU A 251 61.17 -72.24 -57.61
C LEU A 251 61.78 -71.91 -56.23
N HIS A 252 62.81 -71.07 -56.14
CA HIS A 252 63.50 -70.79 -54.86
C HIS A 252 62.93 -69.59 -54.07
N THR A 253 61.79 -69.00 -54.43
CA THR A 253 61.23 -67.91 -53.60
C THR A 253 59.71 -67.87 -53.60
N ALA A 254 59.08 -68.68 -52.74
CA ALA A 254 57.83 -68.34 -52.06
C ALA A 254 57.37 -69.46 -51.08
N GLN A 255 58.10 -69.67 -49.97
CA GLN A 255 57.53 -70.35 -48.79
C GLN A 255 58.00 -69.70 -47.47
N LYS A 256 57.18 -68.75 -47.00
CA LYS A 256 56.85 -68.32 -45.62
C LYS A 256 56.11 -66.97 -45.80
N THR A 257 54.94 -66.71 -45.24
CA THR A 257 54.54 -66.81 -43.82
C THR A 257 53.01 -66.84 -43.74
N ALA A 258 52.42 -67.75 -42.95
CA ALA A 258 50.99 -67.75 -42.61
C ALA A 258 50.82 -68.23 -41.16
N GLU A 259 51.09 -67.35 -40.20
CA GLU A 259 50.76 -67.52 -38.79
C GLU A 259 50.73 -66.13 -38.15
N GLN A 260 49.52 -65.56 -38.00
CA GLN A 260 49.11 -64.53 -37.02
C GLN A 260 47.84 -63.82 -37.50
N LEU A 261 46.67 -64.35 -37.14
CA LEU A 261 45.40 -63.61 -37.06
C LEU A 261 44.62 -64.18 -35.86
N GLN A 262 44.40 -63.36 -34.83
CA GLN A 262 43.49 -63.62 -33.71
C GLN A 262 42.26 -62.70 -33.85
N ASP A 263 41.08 -63.21 -33.48
CA ASP A 263 39.81 -62.46 -33.49
C ASP A 263 39.56 -61.81 -32.10
N GLU A 264 39.05 -60.57 -32.07
CA GLU A 264 38.66 -59.83 -30.85
C GLU A 264 37.15 -60.02 -30.54
N SER A 265 36.80 -60.12 -29.25
CA SER A 265 35.42 -60.36 -28.76
C SER A 265 34.65 -59.06 -28.52
N THR A 266 33.37 -59.02 -28.93
CA THR A 266 32.46 -57.86 -28.84
C THR A 266 31.59 -57.82 -27.59
N GLU A 267 31.82 -58.69 -26.60
CA GLU A 267 30.93 -58.85 -25.44
C GLU A 267 30.98 -57.65 -24.46
N GLU A 268 32.11 -56.93 -24.36
CA GLU A 268 32.28 -55.80 -23.42
C GLU A 268 31.66 -54.48 -23.90
N LEU A 269 31.39 -54.34 -25.21
CA LEU A 269 30.79 -53.13 -25.79
C LEU A 269 29.26 -53.10 -25.69
N ALA A 270 28.59 -54.25 -25.56
CA ALA A 270 27.13 -54.33 -25.44
C ALA A 270 26.61 -54.02 -24.03
N GLN A 271 27.37 -54.32 -22.97
CA GLN A 271 27.02 -53.96 -21.58
C GLN A 271 27.26 -52.47 -21.28
N SER A 272 28.22 -51.83 -21.97
CA SER A 272 28.57 -50.42 -21.76
C SER A 272 27.50 -49.44 -22.27
N ILE A 273 26.64 -49.83 -23.23
CA ILE A 273 25.60 -48.96 -23.81
C ILE A 273 24.37 -48.84 -22.88
N ALA A 274 23.95 -49.94 -22.25
CA ALA A 274 22.83 -49.92 -21.29
C ALA A 274 23.17 -49.13 -20.01
N SER A 275 24.44 -49.15 -19.58
CA SER A 275 24.92 -48.38 -18.43
C SER A 275 24.98 -46.87 -18.69
N ILE A 276 25.12 -46.44 -19.95
CA ILE A 276 25.19 -45.01 -20.32
C ILE A 276 23.79 -44.38 -20.38
N GLU A 277 22.76 -45.12 -20.78
CA GLU A 277 21.38 -44.62 -20.79
C GLU A 277 20.84 -44.36 -19.38
N GLU A 278 21.11 -45.25 -18.42
CA GLU A 278 20.74 -45.04 -17.01
C GLU A 278 21.47 -43.86 -16.35
N VAL A 279 22.73 -43.63 -16.73
CA VAL A 279 23.53 -42.48 -16.28
C VAL A 279 22.94 -41.19 -16.87
N ASN A 280 22.64 -41.16 -18.17
CA ASN A 280 22.09 -39.99 -18.85
C ASN A 280 20.68 -39.60 -18.35
N ASP A 281 19.83 -40.56 -17.96
CA ASP A 281 18.53 -40.26 -17.35
C ASP A 281 18.66 -39.63 -15.95
N LYS A 282 19.68 -40.04 -15.18
CA LYS A 282 20.00 -39.39 -13.90
C LYS A 282 20.55 -37.98 -14.09
N ILE A 283 21.38 -37.75 -15.11
CA ILE A 283 21.87 -36.40 -15.49
C ILE A 283 20.70 -35.50 -15.88
N ARG A 284 19.76 -35.99 -16.70
CA ARG A 284 18.55 -35.22 -17.07
C ARG A 284 17.70 -34.87 -15.86
N THR A 285 17.61 -35.79 -14.88
CA THR A 285 16.88 -35.56 -13.64
C THR A 285 17.55 -34.50 -12.76
N ASN A 286 18.89 -34.54 -12.63
CA ASN A 286 19.65 -33.51 -11.93
C ASN A 286 19.54 -32.14 -12.60
N GLN A 287 19.70 -32.05 -13.93
CA GLN A 287 19.53 -30.79 -14.66
C GLN A 287 18.10 -30.22 -14.51
N SER A 288 17.08 -31.08 -14.51
CA SER A 288 15.69 -30.65 -14.26
C SER A 288 15.52 -30.10 -12.84
N LYS A 289 16.22 -30.66 -11.86
CA LYS A 289 16.26 -30.16 -10.48
C LYS A 289 16.96 -28.81 -10.39
N ASP A 290 18.14 -28.66 -11.00
CA ASP A 290 18.88 -27.40 -11.01
C ASP A 290 18.06 -26.26 -11.63
N MET A 291 17.37 -26.54 -12.75
CA MET A 291 16.44 -25.59 -13.37
C MET A 291 15.28 -25.22 -12.44
N ALA A 292 14.70 -26.19 -11.73
CA ALA A 292 13.63 -25.94 -10.77
C ALA A 292 14.11 -25.10 -9.56
N GLU A 293 15.33 -25.34 -9.08
CA GLU A 293 15.96 -24.56 -8.01
C GLU A 293 16.31 -23.13 -8.46
N GLU A 294 16.78 -22.94 -9.69
CA GLU A 294 17.01 -21.62 -10.28
C GLU A 294 15.70 -20.82 -10.45
N ASP A 295 14.64 -21.47 -10.93
CA ASP A 295 13.29 -20.89 -10.99
C ASP A 295 12.83 -20.41 -9.60
N ALA A 296 12.97 -21.26 -8.58
CA ALA A 296 12.59 -20.93 -7.21
C ALA A 296 13.39 -19.73 -6.67
N ARG A 297 14.71 -19.70 -6.92
CA ARG A 297 15.60 -18.57 -6.56
C ARG A 297 15.20 -17.27 -7.26
N ASN A 298 14.80 -17.32 -8.52
CA ASN A 298 14.33 -16.15 -9.26
C ASN A 298 13.05 -15.56 -8.67
N TYR A 299 12.07 -16.41 -8.30
CA TYR A 299 10.85 -15.95 -7.63
C TYR A 299 11.13 -15.40 -6.22
N LYS A 300 12.08 -16.00 -5.48
CA LYS A 300 12.55 -15.47 -4.19
C LYS A 300 13.11 -14.05 -4.34
N LYS A 301 13.97 -13.83 -5.33
CA LYS A 301 14.55 -12.51 -5.61
C LYS A 301 13.47 -11.48 -5.96
N GLN A 302 12.46 -11.85 -6.74
CA GLN A 302 11.31 -10.98 -7.03
C GLN A 302 10.51 -10.64 -5.77
N TYR A 303 10.30 -11.62 -4.88
CA TYR A 303 9.64 -11.40 -3.60
C TYR A 303 10.40 -10.39 -2.72
N ASP A 304 11.72 -10.53 -2.64
CA ASP A 304 12.57 -9.63 -1.86
C ASP A 304 12.54 -8.21 -2.44
N GLN A 305 12.62 -8.05 -3.76
CA GLN A 305 12.49 -6.76 -4.44
C GLN A 305 11.13 -6.09 -4.18
N LEU A 306 10.03 -6.84 -4.24
CA LEU A 306 8.70 -6.33 -3.93
C LEU A 306 8.57 -5.95 -2.44
N SER A 307 9.25 -6.68 -1.55
CA SER A 307 9.30 -6.33 -0.12
C SER A 307 10.03 -5.01 0.11
N THR A 308 11.18 -4.80 -0.53
CA THR A 308 11.89 -3.51 -0.47
C THR A 308 11.03 -2.37 -1.01
N LYS A 309 10.34 -2.56 -2.14
CA LYS A 309 9.41 -1.55 -2.68
C LYS A 309 8.29 -1.19 -1.71
N ILE A 310 7.75 -2.17 -0.99
CA ILE A 310 6.72 -1.94 0.04
C ILE A 310 7.27 -1.06 1.17
N ASP A 311 8.48 -1.35 1.64
CA ASP A 311 9.11 -0.57 2.69
C ASP A 311 9.46 0.85 2.23
N ASP A 312 9.89 1.03 0.97
CA ASP A 312 10.09 2.34 0.36
C ASP A 312 8.78 3.13 0.26
N ILE A 313 7.66 2.50 -0.15
CA ILE A 313 6.35 3.17 -0.19
C ILE A 313 5.91 3.57 1.22
N ARG A 314 6.10 2.71 2.23
CA ARG A 314 5.80 3.04 3.63
C ARG A 314 6.62 4.24 4.11
N LYS A 315 7.92 4.25 3.80
CA LYS A 315 8.80 5.37 4.12
C LYS A 315 8.36 6.65 3.41
N ASN A 316 8.00 6.59 2.13
CA ASN A 316 7.51 7.74 1.38
C ASN A 316 6.19 8.29 1.96
N LYS A 317 5.27 7.43 2.42
CA LYS A 317 4.04 7.86 3.11
C LYS A 317 4.35 8.58 4.43
N ALA A 318 5.27 8.02 5.22
CA ALA A 318 5.71 8.66 6.47
C ALA A 318 6.38 10.01 6.20
N ASP A 319 7.34 10.07 5.26
CA ASP A 319 8.03 11.29 4.87
C ASP A 319 7.07 12.38 4.34
N LEU A 320 5.98 11.98 3.67
CA LEU A 320 4.96 12.90 3.16
C LEU A 320 4.17 13.55 4.30
N LEU A 321 3.89 12.79 5.36
CA LEU A 321 3.19 13.28 6.56
C LEU A 321 4.13 14.08 7.46
N ASP A 322 5.38 13.65 7.63
CA ASP A 322 6.38 14.33 8.47
C ASP A 322 6.80 15.70 7.90
N LYS A 323 6.83 15.83 6.57
CA LYS A 323 7.10 17.11 5.89
C LYS A 323 5.85 18.00 5.80
N ALA A 324 4.67 17.47 6.11
CA ALA A 324 3.46 18.26 6.08
C ALA A 324 3.41 19.20 7.29
N ASP A 325 2.95 20.43 7.06
CA ASP A 325 2.74 21.43 8.10
C ASP A 325 1.48 21.07 8.91
N LEU A 326 1.64 20.10 9.81
CA LEU A 326 0.59 19.56 10.65
C LEU A 326 0.17 20.58 11.72
N PRO A 327 -1.14 20.62 12.07
CA PRO A 327 -1.68 21.63 12.97
C PRO A 327 -1.29 21.44 14.44
N LEU A 328 -0.82 20.26 14.81
CA LEU A 328 -0.42 19.94 16.18
C LEU A 328 0.76 18.94 16.16
N PRO A 329 1.83 19.16 16.93
CA PRO A 329 2.92 18.20 17.05
C PRO A 329 2.41 16.84 17.54
N GLY A 330 2.90 15.75 16.95
CA GLY A 330 2.48 14.38 17.29
C GLY A 330 1.18 13.91 16.63
N LEU A 331 0.49 14.78 15.87
CA LEU A 331 -0.66 14.38 15.05
C LEU A 331 -0.20 13.71 13.76
N SER A 332 -0.84 12.61 13.36
CA SER A 332 -0.53 11.90 12.12
C SER A 332 -1.75 11.11 11.61
N VAL A 333 -1.64 10.55 10.41
CA VAL A 333 -2.65 9.66 9.82
C VAL A 333 -2.02 8.30 9.56
N GLN A 334 -2.55 7.25 10.19
CA GLN A 334 -2.10 5.87 10.01
C GLN A 334 -3.29 5.00 9.62
N GLU A 335 -3.15 4.20 8.56
CA GLU A 335 -4.20 3.29 8.08
C GLU A 335 -5.56 3.98 7.80
N GLY A 336 -5.53 5.27 7.45
CA GLY A 336 -6.75 6.06 7.22
C GLY A 336 -7.45 6.54 8.50
N GLU A 337 -6.79 6.46 9.64
CA GLU A 337 -7.28 6.95 10.94
C GLU A 337 -6.37 8.04 11.51
N LEU A 338 -6.96 8.99 12.25
CA LEU A 338 -6.20 9.97 13.02
C LEU A 338 -5.47 9.29 14.17
N THR A 339 -4.20 9.64 14.34
CA THR A 339 -3.38 9.26 15.48
C THR A 339 -2.74 10.49 16.10
N TYR A 340 -2.62 10.49 17.43
CA TYR A 340 -1.98 11.56 18.20
C TYR A 340 -1.06 10.92 19.24
N ASN A 341 0.23 11.27 19.21
CA ASN A 341 1.26 10.65 20.06
C ASN A 341 1.26 9.12 20.00
N GLY A 342 0.98 8.55 18.81
CA GLY A 342 0.92 7.12 18.57
C GLY A 342 -0.40 6.43 19.00
N MET A 343 -1.35 7.16 19.58
CA MET A 343 -2.65 6.63 19.99
C MET A 343 -3.71 6.89 18.91
N LYS A 344 -4.58 5.90 18.66
CA LYS A 344 -5.78 6.05 17.81
C LYS A 344 -6.86 6.87 18.53
N TRP A 345 -7.79 7.45 17.76
CA TRP A 345 -8.84 8.35 18.26
C TRP A 345 -9.63 7.82 19.47
N ASP A 346 -9.99 6.54 19.44
CA ASP A 346 -10.73 5.83 20.50
C ASP A 346 -9.95 5.65 21.80
N ASN A 347 -8.62 5.69 21.72
CA ASN A 347 -7.71 5.57 22.86
C ASN A 347 -7.21 6.92 23.37
N MET A 348 -7.61 8.03 22.74
CA MET A 348 -7.32 9.39 23.23
C MET A 348 -8.25 9.76 24.39
N SER A 349 -7.74 10.50 25.37
CA SER A 349 -8.56 11.14 26.39
C SER A 349 -9.47 12.22 25.78
N GLY A 350 -10.56 12.55 26.46
CA GLY A 350 -11.47 13.63 26.01
C GLY A 350 -10.76 14.98 25.85
N ALA A 351 -9.82 15.30 26.75
CA ALA A 351 -8.97 16.48 26.65
C ALA A 351 -8.10 16.48 25.38
N GLU A 352 -7.47 15.35 25.05
CA GLU A 352 -6.67 15.21 23.82
C GLU A 352 -7.55 15.32 22.58
N GLN A 353 -8.72 14.68 22.56
CA GLN A 353 -9.67 14.78 21.45
C GLN A 353 -10.10 16.24 21.22
N LEU A 354 -10.37 17.00 22.29
CA LEU A 354 -10.70 18.42 22.20
C LEU A 354 -9.53 19.26 21.66
N LYS A 355 -8.31 19.00 22.14
CA LYS A 355 -7.10 19.70 21.68
C LYS A 355 -6.82 19.43 20.20
N VAL A 356 -6.86 18.17 19.78
CA VAL A 356 -6.68 17.74 18.38
C VAL A 356 -7.76 18.34 17.49
N SER A 357 -9.04 18.26 17.89
CA SER A 357 -10.15 18.83 17.13
C SER A 357 -9.98 20.33 16.94
N THR A 358 -9.58 21.04 18.00
CA THR A 358 -9.36 22.49 17.96
C THR A 358 -8.25 22.86 16.99
N ALA A 359 -7.12 22.14 17.03
CA ALA A 359 -5.99 22.37 16.13
C ALA A 359 -6.35 22.13 14.66
N ILE A 360 -7.09 21.05 14.36
CA ILE A 360 -7.53 20.73 13.00
C ILE A 360 -8.45 21.83 12.47
N VAL A 361 -9.45 22.26 13.25
CA VAL A 361 -10.40 23.31 12.84
C VAL A 361 -9.69 24.66 12.64
N ARG A 362 -8.73 25.00 13.50
CA ARG A 362 -7.89 26.21 13.36
C ARG A 362 -7.17 26.26 12.01
N LYS A 363 -6.61 25.13 11.57
CA LYS A 363 -5.87 25.02 10.31
C LYS A 363 -6.79 24.94 9.10
N LEU A 364 -8.01 24.41 9.26
CA LEU A 364 -9.01 24.34 8.20
C LEU A 364 -9.40 25.70 7.64
N LYS A 365 -9.58 26.71 8.53
CA LYS A 365 -9.90 28.07 8.12
C LYS A 365 -9.19 29.11 8.98
N PRO A 366 -7.96 29.50 8.61
CA PRO A 366 -7.16 30.43 9.42
C PRO A 366 -7.80 31.81 9.66
N ASP A 367 -8.73 32.23 8.79
CA ASP A 367 -9.47 33.48 8.91
C ASP A 367 -10.58 33.43 9.98
N CYS A 368 -11.01 32.23 10.41
CA CYS A 368 -11.93 32.04 11.53
C CYS A 368 -11.10 32.05 12.83
N GLY A 369 -11.08 33.20 13.52
CA GLY A 369 -10.24 33.45 14.68
C GLY A 369 -10.84 33.02 16.02
N PHE A 370 -11.95 32.28 16.01
CA PHE A 370 -12.59 31.78 17.21
C PHE A 370 -13.07 30.33 17.06
N ILE A 371 -13.30 29.65 18.19
CA ILE A 371 -13.87 28.30 18.28
C ILE A 371 -14.80 28.18 19.49
N LEU A 372 -15.89 27.41 19.34
CA LEU A 372 -16.84 27.09 20.40
C LEU A 372 -16.57 25.68 20.93
N ILE A 373 -16.37 25.54 22.24
CA ILE A 373 -15.99 24.27 22.86
C ILE A 373 -16.95 23.94 24.01
N ASP A 374 -17.72 22.86 23.89
CA ASP A 374 -18.58 22.38 24.97
C ASP A 374 -17.85 21.33 25.83
N LYS A 375 -18.28 21.16 27.08
CA LYS A 375 -17.83 20.10 28.01
C LYS A 375 -16.36 20.16 28.39
N LEU A 376 -15.87 21.37 28.70
CA LEU A 376 -14.47 21.55 29.02
C LEU A 376 -14.09 20.99 30.40
N GLU A 377 -15.05 20.51 31.20
CA GLU A 377 -14.82 19.70 32.42
C GLU A 377 -14.03 18.41 32.19
N GLN A 378 -13.83 17.99 30.94
CA GLN A 378 -12.94 16.86 30.60
C GLN A 378 -11.45 17.16 30.83
N MET A 379 -11.09 18.44 30.99
CA MET A 379 -9.73 18.88 31.33
C MET A 379 -9.63 19.16 32.83
N ASP A 380 -8.56 18.68 33.47
CA ASP A 380 -8.16 19.18 34.78
C ASP A 380 -7.63 20.62 34.70
N LEU A 381 -7.34 21.25 35.84
CA LEU A 381 -6.93 22.66 35.87
C LEU A 381 -5.56 22.89 35.23
N GLU A 382 -4.66 21.92 35.29
CA GLU A 382 -3.33 22.02 34.68
C GLU A 382 -3.43 21.97 33.15
N THR A 383 -4.12 20.96 32.62
CA THR A 383 -4.41 20.81 31.18
C THR A 383 -5.19 22.01 30.65
N LEU A 384 -6.11 22.56 31.45
CA LEU A 384 -6.87 23.77 31.11
C LEU A 384 -5.96 24.99 30.89
N GLN A 385 -5.00 25.20 31.80
CA GLN A 385 -4.05 26.30 31.72
C GLN A 385 -3.12 26.15 30.53
N GLU A 386 -2.59 24.94 30.29
CA GLU A 386 -1.77 24.65 29.11
C GLU A 386 -2.55 24.87 27.81
N PHE A 387 -3.81 24.43 27.76
CA PHE A 387 -4.68 24.63 26.61
C PHE A 387 -4.97 26.13 26.37
N GLY A 388 -5.23 26.90 27.43
CA GLY A 388 -5.38 28.35 27.36
C GLY A 388 -4.14 29.06 26.82
N GLN A 389 -2.95 28.69 27.30
CA GLN A 389 -1.68 29.24 26.80
C GLN A 389 -1.44 28.90 25.34
N TRP A 390 -1.73 27.67 24.92
CA TRP A 390 -1.62 27.27 23.52
C TRP A 390 -2.57 28.07 22.63
N LEU A 391 -3.82 28.30 23.05
CA LEU A 391 -4.78 29.15 22.32
C LEU A 391 -4.26 30.59 22.15
N GLU A 392 -3.61 31.15 23.17
CA GLU A 392 -3.00 32.49 23.08
C GLU A 392 -1.82 32.54 22.10
N GLN A 393 -1.00 31.48 22.05
CA GLN A 393 0.11 31.36 21.10
C GLN A 393 -0.38 31.27 19.65
N GLU A 394 -1.48 30.55 19.43
CA GLU A 394 -2.12 30.38 18.11
C GLU A 394 -2.98 31.58 17.66
N ASP A 395 -3.06 32.63 18.49
CA ASP A 395 -3.93 33.79 18.33
C ASP A 395 -5.43 33.41 18.14
N LEU A 396 -5.86 32.35 18.83
CA LEU A 396 -7.21 31.78 18.73
C LEU A 396 -8.05 32.17 19.96
N GLN A 397 -9.29 32.57 19.74
CA GLN A 397 -10.29 32.80 20.80
C GLN A 397 -11.13 31.53 20.99
N ALA A 398 -11.10 30.93 22.19
CA ALA A 398 -12.02 29.84 22.52
C ALA A 398 -13.10 30.33 23.49
N ILE A 399 -14.36 30.15 23.13
CA ILE A 399 -15.50 30.35 24.02
C ILE A 399 -15.98 28.98 24.43
N ALA A 400 -15.83 28.65 25.71
CA ALA A 400 -16.08 27.32 26.19
C ALA A 400 -17.07 27.27 27.34
N THR A 401 -17.71 26.13 27.54
CA THR A 401 -18.55 25.86 28.71
C THR A 401 -17.84 24.87 29.64
N ARG A 402 -18.02 25.05 30.94
CA ARG A 402 -17.53 24.11 31.95
C ARG A 402 -18.54 23.97 33.07
N VAL A 403 -18.72 22.75 33.57
CA VAL A 403 -19.49 22.53 34.80
C VAL A 403 -18.63 22.88 36.02
N SER A 404 -18.52 24.17 36.32
CA SER A 404 -17.77 24.70 37.46
C SER A 404 -18.31 26.06 37.89
N THR A 405 -18.08 26.43 39.14
CA THR A 405 -18.30 27.80 39.66
C THR A 405 -17.02 28.35 40.29
N GLY A 406 -15.86 27.79 39.92
CA GLY A 406 -14.56 28.21 40.41
C GLY A 406 -14.02 29.45 39.70
N GLU A 407 -12.86 29.92 40.16
CA GLU A 407 -12.18 31.13 39.69
C GLU A 407 -11.69 31.02 38.23
N GLU A 408 -11.61 29.81 37.68
CA GLU A 408 -11.27 29.60 36.26
C GLU A 408 -12.38 30.06 35.31
N CYS A 409 -13.62 30.24 35.80
CA CYS A 409 -14.75 30.67 35.00
C CYS A 409 -14.74 32.19 34.81
N SER A 410 -14.69 32.64 33.55
CA SER A 410 -14.77 34.07 33.20
C SER A 410 -16.15 34.65 33.50
N ILE A 411 -17.21 33.85 33.35
CA ILE A 411 -18.58 34.20 33.74
C ILE A 411 -19.25 32.99 34.35
N ILE A 412 -20.12 33.20 35.33
CA ILE A 412 -20.95 32.13 35.91
C ILE A 412 -22.40 32.39 35.53
N ILE A 413 -23.08 31.38 34.99
CA ILE A 413 -24.50 31.45 34.65
C ILE A 413 -25.32 30.71 35.69
N GLU A 414 -26.32 31.40 36.23
CA GLU A 414 -27.35 30.84 37.10
C GLU A 414 -28.74 31.30 36.63
N ASN A 415 -29.67 30.35 36.50
CA ASN A 415 -31.04 30.53 36.03
C ASN A 415 -31.18 31.27 34.67
N GLY A 416 -30.13 31.22 33.84
CA GLY A 416 -30.08 31.89 32.55
C GLY A 416 -29.60 33.33 32.58
N GLU A 417 -29.07 33.81 33.70
CA GLU A 417 -28.48 35.13 33.86
C GLU A 417 -27.01 34.99 34.30
N ALA A 418 -26.17 35.97 33.94
CA ALA A 418 -24.81 36.03 34.47
C ALA A 418 -24.83 36.50 35.93
N VAL A 419 -24.09 35.79 36.79
CA VAL A 419 -23.92 36.10 38.21
C VAL A 419 -22.42 36.33 38.47
N GLY A 420 -22.04 37.53 38.89
CA GLY A 420 -20.64 37.94 39.06
C GLY A 420 -20.10 38.79 37.90
N GLN A 421 -19.18 39.72 38.22
CA GLN A 421 -18.75 40.91 37.47
C GLN A 421 -19.11 41.00 35.98
N GLY A 422 -20.16 41.77 35.69
CA GLY A 422 -20.60 42.16 34.35
C GLY A 422 -22.07 42.60 34.39
N GLU A 423 -22.30 43.84 34.81
CA GLU A 423 -23.56 44.61 34.84
C GLU A 423 -24.89 43.85 34.64
N VAL A 424 -25.72 43.85 35.69
CA VAL A 424 -27.16 43.59 35.60
C VAL A 424 -27.77 44.59 34.60
N ILE A 425 -28.14 44.12 33.41
CA ILE A 425 -28.88 44.92 32.42
C ILE A 425 -30.37 44.66 32.62
N THR A 426 -31.09 45.72 32.94
CA THR A 426 -32.56 45.78 32.87
C THR A 426 -33.03 45.51 31.44
N PRO A 427 -34.06 44.69 31.22
CA PRO A 427 -34.54 44.32 29.89
C PRO A 427 -34.93 45.57 29.10
N ILE A 428 -34.51 45.62 27.83
CA ILE A 428 -34.87 46.68 26.88
C ILE A 428 -36.36 46.52 26.55
N SER A 429 -37.21 47.30 27.22
CA SER A 429 -38.62 47.42 26.85
C SER A 429 -38.72 48.15 25.51
N GLU A 430 -39.46 47.59 24.56
CA GLU A 430 -39.81 48.21 23.29
C GLU A 430 -40.30 49.64 23.52
N ALA A 431 -39.59 50.62 22.97
CA ALA A 431 -40.04 52.00 22.92
C ALA A 431 -41.27 52.07 22.02
N THR A 432 -42.45 52.24 22.63
CA THR A 432 -43.65 52.70 21.95
C THR A 432 -43.35 54.08 21.33
N PRO A 433 -43.68 54.34 20.05
CA PRO A 433 -43.52 55.68 19.49
C PRO A 433 -44.49 56.64 20.20
N GLU A 434 -43.95 57.70 20.79
CA GLU A 434 -44.73 58.84 21.28
C GLU A 434 -45.54 59.43 20.13
N ASN A 435 -46.85 59.38 20.29
CA ASN A 435 -47.84 59.90 19.36
C ASN A 435 -47.94 61.42 19.53
N ASN A 436 -47.03 62.18 18.91
CA ASN A 436 -47.15 63.63 18.79
C ASN A 436 -48.18 63.99 17.71
N ALA A 437 -49.46 64.04 18.11
CA ALA A 437 -50.52 64.64 17.31
C ALA A 437 -50.66 66.15 17.64
N PRO A 438 -50.60 67.06 16.66
CA PRO A 438 -50.81 68.48 16.89
C PRO A 438 -52.30 68.80 17.08
N SER A 439 -52.65 69.51 18.15
CA SER A 439 -54.00 69.98 18.42
C SER A 439 -54.39 71.09 17.43
N TRP A 440 -55.33 70.80 16.53
CA TRP A 440 -56.06 71.82 15.79
C TRP A 440 -57.32 72.20 16.57
N LYS A 441 -57.36 73.43 17.09
CA LYS A 441 -58.59 74.09 17.52
C LYS A 441 -59.23 74.73 16.29
N GLY A 442 -60.40 74.25 15.89
CA GLY A 442 -61.31 74.95 14.98
C GLY A 442 -62.45 75.53 15.78
N GLU A 443 -62.54 76.85 15.83
CA GLU A 443 -63.74 77.58 16.21
C GLU A 443 -64.69 77.64 15.00
N PHE A 444 -65.97 77.37 15.24
CA PHE A 444 -67.11 77.78 14.41
C PHE A 444 -68.22 78.26 15.35
#